data_AF-A0A2D2M5B6-F1
#
_entry.id   AF-A0A2D2M5B6-F1
#
_cell.length_a   1.000
_cell.length_b   1.000
_cell.length_c   1.000
_cell.angle_alpha   90.00
_cell.angle_beta   90.00
_cell.angle_gamma   90.00
#
_symmetry.space_group_name_H-M   'P 1'
#
loop_
_entity.id
_entity.type
_entity.pdbx_description
1 polymer ?
#
loop_
_entity_poly.entity_id
_entity_poly.type
_entity_poly.pdbx_seq_one_letter_code
_entity_poly.pdbx_strand_id
1 'polypeptide(L)'
;MTDLIEVKTTDLTGAALDWVVAQVEVVPVAIAAPHYGTDWRVYKPDFGGKYSPSTDWAIGGPLIEKYKVLLTPPTDMVHRNFGSFDKRNGWYESGHWGSTIFGKERKHRRTAFQHPDSPLIVAMRAIVQFELGDTVQVPKELLQ
;
A
#
# COMPACT_ATOMS: atom_id res chain seq x y z
N MET A 1 -20.97 -3.32 -15.70
CA MET A 1 -20.71 -2.67 -14.41
C MET A 1 -19.88 -3.68 -13.64
N THR A 2 -18.64 -3.35 -13.26
CA THR A 2 -17.77 -4.23 -12.46
C THR A 2 -18.36 -4.37 -11.07
N ASP A 3 -18.49 -5.59 -10.57
CA ASP A 3 -18.93 -5.83 -9.20
C ASP A 3 -17.79 -5.43 -8.25
N LEU A 4 -18.08 -4.47 -7.37
CA LEU A 4 -17.15 -4.05 -6.33
C LEU A 4 -17.36 -4.89 -5.07
N ILE A 5 -16.26 -5.29 -4.43
CA ILE A 5 -16.29 -5.98 -3.14
C ILE A 5 -15.44 -5.22 -2.12
N GLU A 6 -15.86 -5.30 -0.86
CA GLU A 6 -15.15 -4.68 0.25
C GLU A 6 -13.92 -5.52 0.64
N VAL A 7 -12.77 -4.87 0.77
CA VAL A 7 -11.49 -5.50 1.14
C VAL A 7 -10.78 -4.64 2.18
N LYS A 8 -10.04 -5.27 3.10
CA LYS A 8 -9.19 -4.55 4.04
C LYS A 8 -7.99 -3.95 3.32
N THR A 9 -7.64 -2.72 3.68
CA THR A 9 -6.46 -2.02 3.14
C THR A 9 -5.17 -2.81 3.39
N THR A 10 -5.09 -3.56 4.49
CA THR A 10 -3.96 -4.44 4.81
C THR A 10 -3.76 -5.59 3.82
N ASP A 11 -4.81 -5.98 3.12
CA ASP A 11 -4.83 -7.17 2.27
C ASP A 11 -4.61 -6.81 0.79
N LEU A 12 -4.71 -5.52 0.44
CA LEU A 12 -4.49 -5.02 -0.92
C LEU A 12 -3.07 -5.30 -1.40
N THR A 13 -2.94 -5.88 -2.58
CA THR A 13 -1.65 -6.11 -3.26
C THR A 13 -1.82 -5.98 -4.78
N GLY A 14 -0.71 -5.95 -5.52
CA GLY A 14 -0.70 -5.94 -6.98
C GLY A 14 -1.66 -4.94 -7.61
N ALA A 15 -2.40 -5.41 -8.63
CA ALA A 15 -3.30 -4.58 -9.41
C ALA A 15 -4.46 -3.98 -8.58
N ALA A 16 -4.94 -4.68 -7.56
CA ALA A 16 -5.95 -4.12 -6.64
C ALA A 16 -5.41 -2.90 -5.89
N LEU A 17 -4.21 -3.01 -5.31
CA LEU A 17 -3.57 -1.89 -4.61
C LEU A 17 -3.31 -0.72 -5.57
N ASP A 18 -2.77 -1.00 -6.74
CA ASP A 18 -2.48 0.01 -7.76
C ASP A 18 -3.76 0.75 -8.24
N TRP A 19 -4.86 0.02 -8.41
CA TRP A 19 -6.15 0.59 -8.80
C TRP A 19 -6.71 1.51 -7.72
N VAL A 20 -6.65 1.10 -6.45
CA VAL A 20 -7.14 1.93 -5.33
C VAL A 20 -6.29 3.20 -5.19
N VAL A 21 -4.96 3.10 -5.34
CA VAL A 21 -4.08 4.28 -5.37
C VAL A 21 -4.45 5.22 -6.52
N ALA A 22 -4.85 4.70 -7.68
CA ALA A 22 -5.34 5.54 -8.78
C ALA A 22 -6.62 6.29 -8.39
N GLN A 23 -7.53 5.67 -7.63
CA GLN A 23 -8.74 6.34 -7.14
C GLN A 23 -8.39 7.45 -6.13
N VAL A 24 -7.43 7.20 -5.23
CA VAL A 24 -6.92 8.21 -4.29
C VAL A 24 -6.33 9.41 -5.02
N GLU A 25 -5.52 9.14 -6.05
CA GLU A 25 -4.87 10.18 -6.86
C GLU A 25 -5.81 10.82 -7.89
N VAL A 26 -7.05 10.33 -8.01
CA VAL A 26 -8.02 10.74 -9.04
C VAL A 26 -7.42 10.63 -10.45
N VAL A 27 -6.64 9.56 -10.67
CA VAL A 27 -5.98 9.26 -11.93
C VAL A 27 -6.90 8.37 -12.77
N PRO A 28 -7.23 8.77 -14.01
CA PRO A 28 -8.01 7.93 -14.90
C PRO A 28 -7.21 6.69 -15.27
N VAL A 29 -7.73 5.53 -14.90
CA VAL A 29 -7.15 4.23 -15.21
C VAL A 29 -8.19 3.28 -15.78
N ALA A 30 -7.75 2.40 -16.66
CA ALA A 30 -8.55 1.30 -17.18
C ALA A 30 -8.03 -0.03 -16.65
N ILE A 31 -8.95 -0.99 -16.55
CA ILE A 31 -8.65 -2.37 -16.17
C ILE A 31 -8.54 -3.20 -17.45
N ALA A 32 -7.43 -3.90 -17.62
CA ALA A 32 -7.22 -4.85 -18.72
C ALA A 32 -7.33 -6.28 -18.20
N ALA A 33 -8.12 -7.08 -18.91
CA ALA A 33 -8.21 -8.51 -18.68
C ALA A 33 -6.86 -9.22 -18.93
N PRO A 34 -6.66 -10.40 -18.32
CA PRO A 34 -5.58 -11.31 -18.64
C PRO A 34 -5.45 -11.53 -20.15
N HIS A 35 -4.23 -11.42 -20.69
CA HIS A 35 -3.94 -11.71 -22.09
C HIS A 35 -2.53 -12.29 -22.21
N TYR A 36 -2.38 -13.41 -22.92
CA TYR A 36 -1.12 -14.15 -23.03
C TYR A 36 -0.47 -14.50 -21.68
N GLY A 37 -1.26 -15.00 -20.73
CA GLY A 37 -0.75 -15.49 -19.43
C GLY A 37 -0.40 -14.40 -18.41
N THR A 38 -0.73 -13.14 -18.68
CA THR A 38 -0.61 -12.07 -17.67
C THR A 38 -1.81 -12.04 -16.75
N ASP A 39 -1.64 -11.55 -15.52
CA ASP A 39 -2.77 -11.24 -14.64
C ASP A 39 -3.55 -10.00 -15.11
N TRP A 40 -4.60 -9.66 -14.36
CA TRP A 40 -5.31 -8.40 -14.49
C TRP A 40 -4.38 -7.21 -14.26
N ARG A 41 -4.56 -6.15 -15.05
CA ARG A 41 -3.66 -4.99 -15.07
C ARG A 41 -4.42 -3.67 -14.98
N VAL A 42 -3.78 -2.69 -14.36
CA VAL A 42 -4.22 -1.29 -14.33
C VAL A 42 -3.30 -0.48 -15.23
N TYR A 43 -3.86 0.33 -16.12
CA TYR A 43 -3.08 1.15 -17.05
C TYR A 43 -3.69 2.54 -17.24
N LYS A 44 -2.85 3.52 -17.57
CA LYS A 44 -3.26 4.87 -17.96
C LYS A 44 -3.53 4.89 -19.46
N PRO A 45 -4.78 5.09 -19.92
CA PRO A 45 -5.11 5.10 -21.34
C PRO A 45 -4.32 6.16 -22.13
N ASP A 46 -4.12 7.33 -21.52
CA ASP A 46 -3.51 8.50 -22.18
C ASP A 46 -2.01 8.31 -22.48
N PHE A 47 -1.33 7.44 -21.73
CA PHE A 47 0.11 7.20 -21.85
C PHE A 47 0.44 5.77 -22.32
N GLY A 48 -0.56 4.91 -22.48
CA GLY A 48 -0.39 3.51 -22.89
C GLY A 48 0.41 2.64 -21.90
N GLY A 49 0.67 3.14 -20.68
CA GLY A 49 1.56 2.51 -19.71
C GLY A 49 0.82 1.89 -18.53
N LYS A 50 1.39 0.81 -17.98
CA LYS A 50 0.92 0.22 -16.72
C LYS A 50 1.00 1.28 -15.60
N TYR A 51 -0.06 1.38 -14.80
CA TYR A 51 -0.04 2.18 -13.59
C TYR A 51 0.23 1.24 -12.42
N SER A 52 1.46 1.25 -11.90
CA SER A 52 1.89 0.30 -10.88
C SER A 52 2.69 0.94 -9.75
N PRO A 53 2.12 1.89 -8.99
CA PRO A 53 2.81 2.58 -7.90
C PRO A 53 3.30 1.65 -6.79
N SER A 54 2.73 0.46 -6.63
CA SER A 54 3.19 -0.55 -5.66
C SER A 54 4.47 -1.28 -6.06
N THR A 55 4.93 -1.14 -7.32
CA THR A 55 6.11 -1.86 -7.85
C THR A 55 7.05 -0.99 -8.70
N ASP A 56 6.59 0.16 -9.20
CA ASP A 56 7.38 1.09 -10.00
C ASP A 56 7.71 2.37 -9.21
N TRP A 57 8.99 2.57 -8.91
CA TRP A 57 9.49 3.74 -8.19
C TRP A 57 9.28 5.04 -8.94
N ALA A 58 9.24 5.05 -10.28
CA ALA A 58 8.96 6.25 -11.05
C ALA A 58 7.53 6.78 -10.78
N ILE A 59 6.62 5.91 -10.35
CA ILE A 59 5.24 6.26 -9.99
C ILE A 59 5.08 6.38 -8.47
N GLY A 60 5.56 5.40 -7.70
CA GLY A 60 5.40 5.35 -6.25
C GLY A 60 6.28 6.33 -5.47
N GLY A 61 7.48 6.64 -5.96
CA GLY A 61 8.41 7.57 -5.32
C GLY A 61 7.84 8.98 -5.13
N PRO A 62 7.31 9.62 -6.19
CA PRO A 62 6.63 10.91 -6.07
C PRO A 62 5.46 10.91 -5.08
N LEU A 63 4.73 9.78 -4.96
CA LEU A 63 3.63 9.65 -3.99
C LEU A 63 4.15 9.59 -2.54
N ILE A 64 5.28 8.90 -2.31
CA ILE A 64 5.93 8.88 -0.99
C ILE A 64 6.28 10.30 -0.54
N GLU A 65 6.82 11.13 -1.44
CA GLU A 65 7.13 12.53 -1.18
C GLU A 65 5.86 13.36 -0.92
N LYS A 66 4.86 13.25 -1.81
CA LYS A 66 3.57 13.95 -1.71
C LYS A 66 2.88 13.71 -0.36
N TYR A 67 2.82 12.45 0.06
CA TYR A 67 2.14 12.04 1.30
C TYR A 67 3.05 12.03 2.53
N LYS A 68 4.34 12.39 2.37
CA LYS A 68 5.34 12.40 3.45
C LYS A 68 5.37 11.07 4.21
N VAL A 69 5.39 9.98 3.44
CA VAL A 69 5.44 8.62 4.00
C VAL A 69 6.79 8.40 4.66
N LEU A 70 6.81 8.14 5.96
CA LEU A 70 7.99 7.59 6.61
C LEU A 70 8.09 6.12 6.23
N LEU A 71 9.23 5.73 5.65
CA LEU A 71 9.60 4.34 5.42
C LEU A 71 10.65 3.91 6.45
N THR A 72 10.43 2.76 7.07
CA THR A 72 11.37 2.16 8.02
C THR A 72 11.90 0.85 7.43
N PRO A 73 13.22 0.70 7.20
CA PRO A 73 13.78 -0.53 6.66
C PRO A 73 13.67 -1.71 7.64
N PRO A 74 13.85 -2.97 7.17
CA PRO A 74 13.88 -4.15 8.04
C PRO A 74 14.91 -4.08 9.17
N THR A 75 16.01 -3.34 8.96
CA THR A 75 17.09 -3.14 9.92
C THR A 75 16.78 -2.08 10.98
N ASP A 76 15.65 -1.37 10.89
CA ASP A 76 15.28 -0.40 11.92
C ASP A 76 15.07 -1.09 13.26
N MET A 77 15.58 -0.44 14.30
CA MET A 77 15.53 -0.96 15.66
C MET A 77 14.17 -0.66 16.29
N VAL A 78 13.45 -1.70 16.69
CA VAL A 78 12.17 -1.62 17.39
C VAL A 78 12.27 -2.23 18.77
N HIS A 79 11.67 -1.59 19.77
CA HIS A 79 11.62 -2.15 21.11
C HIS A 79 10.49 -3.18 21.19
N ARG A 80 10.82 -4.44 21.47
CA ARG A 80 9.83 -5.51 21.67
C ARG A 80 9.59 -5.70 23.17
N ASN A 81 8.33 -5.61 23.57
CA ASN A 81 7.89 -5.81 24.96
C ASN A 81 7.10 -7.12 25.05
N PHE A 82 7.62 -8.08 25.81
CA PHE A 82 7.05 -9.39 26.05
C PHE A 82 6.36 -9.50 27.42
N GLY A 83 6.22 -8.38 28.14
CA GLY A 83 5.62 -8.31 29.46
C GLY A 83 6.60 -7.79 30.52
N SER A 84 6.06 -7.49 31.70
CA SER A 84 6.86 -6.90 32.78
C SER A 84 8.00 -7.82 33.20
N PHE A 85 9.21 -7.27 33.30
CA PHE A 85 10.44 -7.98 33.70
C PHE A 85 10.83 -9.19 32.82
N ASP A 86 10.26 -9.34 31.62
CA ASP A 86 10.71 -10.37 30.68
C ASP A 86 12.12 -10.02 30.15
N LYS A 87 13.06 -10.96 30.25
CA LYS A 87 14.46 -10.77 29.82
C LYS A 87 14.60 -10.60 28.31
N ARG A 88 13.58 -10.98 27.53
CA ARG A 88 13.52 -10.75 26.08
C ARG A 88 13.13 -9.32 25.74
N ASN A 89 12.74 -8.49 26.71
CA ASN A 89 12.52 -7.07 26.45
C ASN A 89 13.81 -6.41 25.95
N GLY A 90 13.70 -5.64 24.88
CA GLY A 90 14.86 -4.98 24.31
C GLY A 90 14.65 -4.51 22.88
N TRP A 91 15.74 -4.07 22.29
CA TRP A 91 15.81 -3.52 20.95
C TRP A 91 16.22 -4.60 19.95
N TYR A 92 15.43 -4.77 18.89
CA TYR A 92 15.62 -5.77 17.84
C TYR A 92 15.40 -5.14 16.47
N GLU A 93 16.00 -5.71 15.43
CA GLU A 93 15.59 -5.39 14.06
C GLU A 93 14.10 -5.68 13.84
N SER A 94 13.44 -4.80 13.09
CA SER A 94 12.03 -4.93 12.71
C SER A 94 11.80 -6.24 11.94
N GLY A 95 12.71 -6.57 11.03
CA GLY A 95 12.62 -7.73 10.13
C GLY A 95 11.66 -7.52 8.94
N HIS A 96 11.03 -6.35 8.84
CA HIS A 96 10.10 -5.99 7.78
C HIS A 96 10.23 -4.53 7.41
N TRP A 97 9.95 -4.20 6.14
CA TRP A 97 9.65 -2.83 5.74
C TRP A 97 8.42 -2.36 6.48
N GLY A 98 8.48 -1.16 7.03
CA GLY A 98 7.37 -0.49 7.68
C GLY A 98 7.06 0.85 7.03
N SER A 99 5.83 1.32 7.21
CA SER A 99 5.45 2.67 6.81
C SER A 99 4.54 3.35 7.81
N THR A 100 4.62 4.67 7.89
CA THR A 100 3.68 5.50 8.66
C THR A 100 3.60 6.90 8.07
N ILE A 101 2.39 7.48 8.05
CA ILE A 101 2.17 8.89 7.69
C ILE A 101 1.90 9.69 8.97
N PHE A 102 2.70 10.73 9.21
CA PHE A 102 2.59 11.62 10.37
C PHE A 102 1.89 12.95 10.00
N GLY A 103 0.60 12.89 9.68
CA GLY A 103 -0.25 14.09 9.51
C GLY A 103 -0.91 14.54 10.82
N LYS A 104 -1.03 15.86 11.05
CA LYS A 104 -1.82 16.45 12.16
C LYS A 104 -3.32 16.35 11.89
N GLU A 105 -3.72 16.55 10.63
CA GLU A 105 -5.09 16.35 10.15
C GLU A 105 -5.15 15.00 9.45
N ARG A 106 -6.06 14.13 9.89
CA ARG A 106 -6.25 12.78 9.34
C ARG A 106 -7.73 12.44 9.34
N LYS A 107 -8.20 11.85 8.25
CA LYS A 107 -9.58 11.38 8.10
C LYS A 107 -9.80 10.07 8.88
N HIS A 108 -8.75 9.26 9.00
CA HIS A 108 -8.81 7.89 9.53
C HIS A 108 -7.75 7.64 10.62
N ARG A 109 -7.87 6.49 11.29
CA ARG A 109 -6.90 6.04 12.30
C ARG A 109 -5.50 5.91 11.70
N ARG A 110 -4.47 6.10 12.52
CA ARG A 110 -3.09 5.77 12.13
C ARG A 110 -2.91 4.26 12.24
N THR A 111 -2.44 3.67 11.16
CA THR A 111 -2.07 2.25 11.07
C THR A 111 -0.65 2.18 10.54
N ALA A 112 0.17 1.37 11.19
CA ALA A 112 1.49 1.02 10.68
C ALA A 112 1.32 -0.21 9.78
N PHE A 113 1.89 -0.16 8.58
CA PHE A 113 1.88 -1.29 7.66
C PHE A 113 3.25 -1.95 7.65
N GLN A 114 3.27 -3.26 7.44
CA GLN A 114 4.48 -4.06 7.35
C GLN A 114 4.44 -4.94 6.10
N HIS A 115 5.60 -5.15 5.48
CA HIS A 115 5.79 -6.10 4.40
C HIS A 115 7.22 -6.65 4.47
N PRO A 116 7.46 -7.95 4.23
CA PRO A 116 8.81 -8.51 4.31
C PRO A 116 9.78 -7.78 3.37
N ASP A 117 9.40 -7.60 2.10
CA ASP A 117 10.37 -7.23 1.07
C ASP A 117 10.05 -5.96 0.25
N SER A 118 8.91 -5.29 0.48
CA SER A 118 8.44 -4.22 -0.41
C SER A 118 8.11 -2.91 0.32
N PRO A 119 8.98 -1.89 0.22
CA PRO A 119 8.69 -0.55 0.74
C PRO A 119 7.52 0.13 0.00
N LEU A 120 7.38 -0.12 -1.31
CA LEU A 120 6.32 0.51 -2.10
C LEU A 120 4.94 -0.03 -1.70
N ILE A 121 4.79 -1.33 -1.44
CA ILE A 121 3.51 -1.89 -0.97
C ILE A 121 3.10 -1.25 0.36
N VAL A 122 4.00 -1.17 1.35
CA VAL A 122 3.66 -0.54 2.64
C VAL A 122 3.38 0.95 2.48
N ALA A 123 4.07 1.66 1.60
CA ALA A 123 3.80 3.07 1.33
C ALA A 123 2.40 3.25 0.73
N MET A 124 2.07 2.50 -0.32
CA MET A 124 0.78 2.59 -0.99
C MET A 124 -0.38 2.22 -0.06
N ARG A 125 -0.24 1.17 0.76
CA ARG A 125 -1.23 0.82 1.79
C ARG A 125 -1.41 1.95 2.81
N ALA A 126 -0.33 2.59 3.25
CA ALA A 126 -0.42 3.73 4.15
C ALA A 126 -1.16 4.92 3.52
N ILE A 127 -0.93 5.19 2.23
CA ILE A 127 -1.64 6.25 1.48
C ILE A 127 -3.13 5.94 1.37
N VAL A 128 -3.48 4.70 0.98
CA VAL A 128 -4.88 4.25 0.90
C VAL A 128 -5.56 4.37 2.26
N GLN A 129 -4.90 3.93 3.33
CA GLN A 129 -5.42 4.06 4.69
C GLN A 129 -5.63 5.51 5.11
N PHE A 130 -4.68 6.37 4.76
CA PHE A 130 -4.71 7.78 5.13
C PHE A 130 -5.89 8.52 4.49
N GLU A 131 -6.25 8.15 3.25
CA GLU A 131 -7.31 8.81 2.49
C GLU A 131 -8.69 8.11 2.61
N LEU A 132 -8.71 6.78 2.55
CA LEU A 132 -9.94 5.98 2.42
C LEU A 132 -10.29 5.15 3.65
N GLY A 133 -9.30 4.78 4.47
CA GLY A 133 -9.51 4.08 5.75
C GLY A 133 -9.16 2.58 5.73
N ASP A 134 -9.67 1.84 6.71
CA ASP A 134 -9.31 0.42 6.95
C ASP A 134 -9.89 -0.54 5.91
N THR A 135 -10.96 -0.16 5.22
CA THR A 135 -11.62 -0.96 4.17
C THR A 135 -11.91 -0.10 2.94
N VAL A 136 -11.86 -0.72 1.77
CA VAL A 136 -12.13 -0.07 0.48
C VAL A 136 -12.90 -0.98 -0.46
N GLN A 137 -13.59 -0.39 -1.42
CA GLN A 137 -14.27 -1.11 -2.50
C GLN A 137 -13.31 -1.35 -3.66
N VAL A 138 -13.21 -2.58 -4.16
CA VAL A 138 -12.30 -2.97 -5.25
C VAL A 138 -13.06 -3.85 -6.26
N PRO A 139 -12.84 -3.69 -7.58
CA PRO A 139 -13.35 -4.63 -8.57
C PRO A 139 -12.91 -6.06 -8.27
N LYS A 140 -13.88 -6.99 -8.21
CA LYS A 140 -13.62 -8.40 -7.87
C LYS A 140 -12.55 -9.05 -8.77
N GLU A 141 -12.44 -8.59 -10.01
CA GLU A 141 -11.50 -9.09 -11.00
C GLU A 141 -10.04 -8.85 -10.59
N LEU A 142 -9.76 -7.85 -9.75
CA LEU A 142 -8.42 -7.49 -9.31
C LEU A 142 -7.96 -8.26 -8.05
N LEU A 143 -8.81 -9.12 -7.50
CA LEU A 143 -8.60 -9.83 -6.23
C LEU A 143 -8.37 -11.34 -6.42
N GLN A 144 -7.95 -11.74 -7.62
CA GLN A 144 -7.63 -13.12 -7.96
C GLN A 144 -6.33 -13.60 -7.32
#